data_AF-A0A1I7SN25-F1
#
_entry.id   AF-A0A1I7SN25-F1
#
_cell.length_a   1.000
_cell.length_b   1.000
_cell.length_c   1.000
_cell.angle_alpha   90.00
_cell.angle_beta   90.00
_cell.angle_gamma   90.00
#
_symmetry.space_group_name_H-M   'P 1'
#
loop_
_entity.id
_entity.type
_entity.pdbx_description
1 polymer ?
#
loop_
_entity_poly.entity_id
_entity_poly.type
_entity_poly.pdbx_seq_one_letter_code
_entity_poly.pdbx_strand_id
1 'polypeptide(L)'
;MDQIKAENEELGEQVFGLTPLSDLSDDEFIHDYTGLFQHKQPLNISLASEDDLTIVLPQSNHGTANETVRKEGKQQAATRTRPSAQVPKQFDYRKKGAVGPVAHQRGCGACYAFAVAAQVE
;
A
#
# COMPACT_ATOMS: atom_id res chain seq x y z
N MET A 1 -0.71 -5.54 -29.06
CA MET A 1 0.71 -5.33 -29.46
C MET A 1 0.95 -3.91 -29.96
N ASP A 2 0.08 -3.38 -30.81
CA ASP A 2 0.30 -2.05 -31.42
C ASP A 2 0.23 -0.91 -30.39
N GLN A 3 -0.65 -1.02 -29.39
CA GLN A 3 -0.74 -0.07 -28.28
C GLN A 3 0.56 0.00 -27.46
N ILE A 4 1.08 -1.14 -27.00
CA ILE A 4 2.35 -1.23 -26.24
C ILE A 4 3.52 -0.61 -27.02
N LYS A 5 3.60 -0.86 -28.34
CA LYS A 5 4.68 -0.30 -29.17
C LYS A 5 4.59 1.22 -29.27
N ALA A 6 3.38 1.75 -29.45
CA ALA A 6 3.15 3.19 -29.49
C ALA A 6 3.48 3.86 -28.15
N GLU A 7 3.04 3.28 -27.03
CA GLU A 7 3.34 3.80 -25.68
C GLU A 7 4.84 3.80 -25.37
N ASN A 8 5.56 2.74 -25.78
CA ASN A 8 7.01 2.66 -25.60
C ASN A 8 7.80 3.66 -26.46
N GLU A 9 7.22 4.14 -27.56
CA GLU A 9 7.83 5.16 -28.41
C GLU A 9 7.63 6.57 -27.82
N GLU A 10 6.53 6.78 -27.10
CA GLU A 10 6.21 8.04 -26.43
C GLU A 10 6.90 8.18 -25.05
N LEU A 11 7.00 7.09 -24.29
CA LEU A 11 7.49 7.09 -22.91
C LEU A 11 8.97 6.70 -22.83
N GLY A 12 9.81 7.65 -22.40
CA GLY A 12 11.26 7.43 -22.29
C GLY A 12 11.76 6.81 -20.98
N GLU A 13 10.93 6.75 -19.94
CA GLU A 13 11.33 6.32 -18.59
C GLU A 13 10.90 4.89 -18.23
N GLN A 14 9.94 4.32 -18.96
CA GLN A 14 9.39 2.99 -18.70
C GLN A 14 9.09 2.26 -20.01
N VAL A 15 9.18 0.94 -19.97
CA VAL A 15 8.92 0.06 -21.13
C VAL A 15 7.85 -0.96 -20.75
N PHE A 16 6.77 -0.98 -21.50
CA PHE A 16 5.66 -1.91 -21.42
C PHE A 16 5.93 -3.17 -22.23
N GLY A 17 5.37 -4.29 -21.78
CA GLY A 17 5.49 -5.60 -22.41
C GLY A 17 4.26 -6.44 -22.18
N LEU A 18 4.17 -7.57 -22.90
CA LEU A 18 3.11 -8.55 -22.66
C LEU A 18 3.31 -9.22 -21.31
N THR A 19 2.24 -9.28 -20.53
CA THR A 19 2.17 -9.92 -19.23
C THR A 19 1.02 -10.95 -19.22
N PRO A 20 0.94 -11.82 -18.20
CA PRO A 20 -0.22 -12.71 -18.02
C PRO A 20 -1.56 -12.00 -17.81
N LEU A 21 -1.58 -10.67 -17.70
CA LEU A 21 -2.79 -9.86 -17.51
C LEU A 21 -3.12 -9.03 -18.77
N SER A 22 -2.37 -9.22 -19.86
CA SER A 22 -2.53 -8.44 -21.11
C SER A 22 -3.75 -8.84 -21.94
N ASP A 23 -4.50 -9.86 -21.55
CA ASP A 23 -5.77 -10.27 -22.14
C ASP A 23 -6.99 -9.67 -21.42
N LEU A 24 -6.78 -8.99 -20.29
CA LEU A 24 -7.82 -8.29 -19.55
C LEU A 24 -8.00 -6.87 -20.06
N SER A 25 -9.25 -6.39 -20.05
CA SER A 25 -9.53 -4.95 -20.15
C SER A 25 -9.11 -4.22 -18.88
N ASP A 26 -8.91 -2.90 -18.98
CA ASP A 26 -8.56 -2.07 -17.81
C ASP A 26 -9.60 -2.20 -16.69
N ASP A 27 -10.89 -2.22 -17.04
CA ASP A 27 -11.97 -2.36 -16.06
C ASP A 27 -11.93 -3.72 -15.35
N GLU A 28 -11.64 -4.81 -16.06
CA GLU A 28 -11.47 -6.16 -15.48
C GLU A 28 -10.23 -6.22 -14.58
N PHE A 29 -9.12 -5.66 -15.04
CA PHE A 29 -7.89 -5.60 -14.25
C PHE A 29 -8.10 -4.79 -12.96
N ILE A 30 -8.75 -3.63 -13.05
CA ILE A 30 -9.10 -2.82 -11.88
C ILE A 30 -10.03 -3.59 -10.95
N HIS A 31 -11.01 -4.31 -11.50
CA HIS A 31 -11.94 -5.16 -10.73
C HIS A 31 -11.23 -6.21 -9.90
N ASP A 32 -10.45 -7.03 -10.56
CA ASP A 32 -9.93 -8.22 -9.90
C ASP A 32 -8.66 -7.91 -9.10
N TYR A 33 -7.77 -7.06 -9.60
CA TYR A 33 -6.40 -7.01 -9.08
C TYR A 33 -6.07 -5.78 -8.22
N THR A 34 -6.82 -4.69 -8.31
CA THR A 34 -6.44 -3.47 -7.59
C THR A 34 -7.06 -3.33 -6.20
N GLY A 35 -8.12 -4.11 -5.92
CA GLY A 35 -8.89 -3.96 -4.67
C GLY A 35 -9.75 -2.69 -4.63
N LEU A 36 -9.89 -1.98 -5.76
CA LEU A 36 -10.69 -0.74 -5.86
C LEU A 36 -12.20 -1.00 -6.04
N PHE A 37 -12.63 -2.26 -6.17
CA PHE A 37 -14.00 -2.58 -6.58
C PHE A 37 -15.04 -2.77 -5.46
N GLN A 38 -14.65 -2.66 -4.19
CA GLN A 38 -15.63 -2.74 -3.12
C GLN A 38 -15.31 -1.77 -2.00
N HIS A 39 -15.80 -0.53 -2.13
CA HIS A 39 -16.70 -0.02 -1.11
C HIS A 39 -17.42 1.26 -1.57
N LYS A 40 -18.75 1.28 -1.49
CA LYS A 40 -19.58 2.50 -1.54
C LYS A 40 -19.37 3.41 -0.31
N GLN A 41 -18.28 3.22 0.43
CA GLN A 41 -17.79 4.13 1.46
C GLN A 41 -16.34 4.38 1.08
N PRO A 42 -15.88 5.61 0.87
CA PRO A 42 -14.46 5.83 0.64
C PRO A 42 -13.69 5.13 1.77
N LEU A 43 -12.58 4.45 1.45
CA LEU A 43 -11.53 4.30 2.45
C LEU A 43 -11.30 5.72 2.96
N ASN A 44 -11.69 6.00 4.21
CA ASN A 44 -11.51 7.31 4.79
C ASN A 44 -10.03 7.48 5.14
N ILE A 45 -9.18 7.52 4.12
CA ILE A 45 -7.86 8.10 4.22
C ILE A 45 -8.09 9.61 4.15
N SER A 46 -8.70 10.15 5.20
CA SER A 46 -8.58 11.58 5.44
C SER A 46 -7.16 11.78 5.92
N LEU A 47 -6.35 12.49 5.12
CA LEU A 47 -5.25 13.26 5.68
C LEU A 47 -5.89 14.21 6.70
N ALA A 48 -5.86 13.83 7.97
CA ALA A 48 -6.38 14.68 9.05
C ALA A 48 -5.61 16.01 9.12
N SER A 49 -4.40 16.03 8.54
CA SER A 49 -3.51 17.16 8.33
C SER A 49 -2.33 16.67 7.48
N GLU A 50 -1.63 17.57 6.78
CA GLU A 50 -0.37 17.25 6.08
C GLU A 50 0.72 16.68 7.02
N ASP A 51 0.52 16.82 8.34
CA ASP A 51 1.44 16.38 9.39
C ASP A 51 0.98 15.15 10.20
N ASP A 52 -0.18 14.54 9.91
CA ASP A 52 -0.74 13.45 10.73
C ASP A 52 -1.14 12.22 9.89
N LEU A 53 -0.24 11.23 9.78
CA LEU A 53 -0.54 9.90 9.24
C LEU A 53 -1.21 9.04 10.32
N THR A 54 -2.44 9.36 10.70
CA THR A 54 -3.28 8.46 11.50
C THR A 54 -4.15 7.60 10.59
N ILE A 55 -3.86 6.30 10.52
CA ILE A 55 -4.75 5.33 9.86
C ILE A 55 -5.91 5.05 10.82
N VAL A 56 -7.04 5.72 10.62
CA VAL A 56 -8.28 5.42 11.35
C VAL A 56 -9.00 4.27 10.64
N LEU A 57 -8.82 3.05 11.14
CA LEU A 57 -9.58 1.90 10.65
C LEU A 57 -11.04 1.98 11.15
N PRO A 58 -12.05 1.72 10.30
CA PRO A 58 -13.44 1.63 10.75
C PRO A 58 -13.58 0.42 11.69
N GLN A 59 -14.07 0.67 12.89
CA GLN A 59 -14.37 -0.40 13.85
C GLN A 59 -15.42 -1.33 13.24
N SER A 60 -15.09 -2.63 13.15
CA SER A 60 -16.07 -3.64 12.79
C SER A 60 -17.17 -3.66 13.85
N ASN A 61 -18.42 -3.50 13.43
CA ASN A 61 -19.61 -3.53 14.29
C ASN A 61 -19.96 -4.94 14.80
N HIS A 62 -18.97 -5.73 15.22
CA HIS A 62 -19.21 -6.93 16.03
C HIS A 62 -19.00 -6.56 17.50
N GLY A 63 -20.06 -6.05 18.13
CA GLY A 63 -20.05 -5.79 19.56
C GLY A 63 -19.94 -7.10 20.34
N THR A 64 -19.07 -7.12 21.36
CA THR A 64 -19.44 -7.51 22.72
C THR A 64 -18.37 -7.02 23.72
N ALA A 65 -18.87 -6.60 24.88
CA ALA A 65 -18.18 -6.28 26.13
C ALA A 65 -17.33 -5.00 26.20
N ASN A 66 -17.96 -3.99 26.80
CA ASN A 66 -17.41 -2.92 27.63
C ASN A 66 -16.07 -3.23 28.35
N GLU A 67 -14.95 -2.91 27.73
CA GLU A 67 -13.69 -2.71 28.46
C GLU A 67 -13.52 -1.23 28.79
N THR A 68 -13.66 -0.87 30.07
CA THR A 68 -13.28 0.47 30.57
C THR A 68 -11.77 0.58 30.58
N VAL A 69 -11.17 0.84 29.41
CA VAL A 69 -9.76 1.20 29.31
C VAL A 69 -9.58 2.59 29.89
N ARG A 70 -8.88 2.65 31.02
CA ARG A 70 -8.39 3.90 31.62
C ARG A 70 -7.55 4.63 30.60
N LYS A 71 -8.00 5.80 30.16
CA LYS A 71 -7.20 6.76 29.37
C LYS A 71 -6.13 7.38 30.26
N GLU A 72 -5.06 6.66 30.53
CA GLU A 72 -3.84 7.24 31.08
C GLU A 72 -2.67 6.93 30.14
N GLY A 73 -2.29 7.95 29.38
CA GLY A 73 -1.18 7.87 28.45
C GLY A 73 -1.34 8.89 27.35
N LYS A 74 -1.02 10.16 27.63
CA LYS A 74 -0.59 11.10 26.59
C LYS A 74 0.59 10.45 25.86
N GLN A 75 0.33 9.73 24.78
CA GLN A 75 1.37 9.45 23.78
C GLN A 75 1.60 10.78 23.10
N GLN A 76 2.43 11.60 23.74
CA GLN A 76 2.98 12.80 23.14
C GLN A 76 3.61 12.34 21.84
N ALA A 77 3.11 12.87 20.72
CA ALA A 77 3.78 12.78 19.44
C ALA A 77 5.15 13.45 19.62
N ALA A 78 6.12 12.67 20.10
CA ALA A 78 7.47 13.12 20.26
C ALA A 78 7.97 13.35 18.84
N THR A 79 8.05 14.61 18.43
CA THR A 79 8.74 15.02 17.22
C THR A 79 10.16 14.50 17.33
N ARG A 80 10.39 13.32 16.74
CA ARG A 80 11.70 12.67 16.74
C ARG A 80 12.56 13.52 15.84
N THR A 81 13.36 14.42 16.43
CA THR A 81 14.42 15.12 15.71
C THR A 81 15.29 14.03 15.09
N ARG A 82 15.16 13.85 13.76
CA ARG A 82 15.98 12.87 13.06
C ARG A 82 17.41 13.40 13.16
N PRO A 83 18.34 12.65 13.79
CA PRO A 83 19.74 13.03 13.65
C PRO A 83 20.05 13.14 12.16
N SER A 84 20.91 14.07 11.77
CA SER A 84 21.41 14.19 10.40
C SER A 84 22.25 12.94 10.07
N ALA A 85 21.56 11.82 9.86
CA ALA A 85 22.17 10.57 9.47
C ALA A 85 22.61 10.72 8.02
N GLN A 86 23.84 10.31 7.73
CA GLN A 86 24.34 10.24 6.35
C GLN A 86 23.57 9.11 5.65
N VAL A 87 22.54 9.48 4.88
CA VAL A 87 21.76 8.54 4.07
C VAL A 87 22.51 8.31 2.76
N PRO A 88 22.71 7.04 2.34
CA PRO A 88 23.37 6.77 1.08
C PRO A 88 22.53 7.24 -0.12
N LYS A 89 23.19 7.57 -1.23
CA LYS A 89 22.51 7.98 -2.49
C LYS A 89 21.59 6.90 -3.07
N GLN A 90 21.86 5.64 -2.76
CA GLN A 90 21.06 4.49 -3.18
C GLN A 90 21.03 3.46 -2.05
N PHE A 91 19.86 2.86 -1.84
CA PHE A 91 19.65 1.86 -0.80
C PHE A 91 18.65 0.80 -1.28
N ASP A 92 18.92 -0.48 -1.01
CA ASP A 92 18.09 -1.61 -1.45
C ASP A 92 18.11 -2.73 -0.39
N TYR A 93 16.99 -2.94 0.32
CA TYR A 93 16.85 -3.98 1.34
C TYR A 93 16.98 -5.40 0.78
N ARG A 94 16.72 -5.62 -0.51
CA ARG A 94 16.85 -6.95 -1.15
C ARG A 94 18.30 -7.44 -1.09
N LYS A 95 19.27 -6.52 -1.26
CA LYS A 95 20.71 -6.81 -1.15
C LYS A 95 21.14 -7.16 0.29
N LYS A 96 20.27 -6.95 1.27
CA LYS A 96 20.49 -7.28 2.69
C LYS A 96 19.76 -8.55 3.13
N GLY A 97 19.02 -9.21 2.25
CA GLY A 97 18.22 -10.40 2.59
C GLY A 97 17.00 -10.10 3.45
N ALA A 98 16.59 -8.83 3.55
CA ALA A 98 15.45 -8.38 4.35
C ALA A 98 14.15 -8.25 3.54
N VAL A 99 14.10 -8.83 2.34
CA VAL A 99 12.92 -8.82 1.46
C VAL A 99 12.69 -10.24 0.98
N GLY A 100 11.51 -10.78 1.29
CA GLY A 100 11.08 -12.10 0.85
C GLY A 100 10.83 -12.21 -0.66
N PRO A 101 10.49 -13.42 -1.16
CA PRO A 101 10.06 -13.61 -2.54
C PRO A 101 8.82 -12.78 -2.89
N VAL A 102 8.66 -12.45 -4.18
CA VAL A 102 7.45 -11.77 -4.67
C VAL A 102 6.25 -12.72 -4.53
N ALA A 103 5.22 -12.27 -3.83
CA ALA A 103 4.00 -13.03 -3.60
C ALA A 103 2.85 -12.53 -4.51
N HIS A 104 1.77 -13.31 -4.62
CA HIS A 104 0.68 -13.05 -5.58
C HIS A 104 -0.69 -12.98 -4.90
N GLN A 105 -1.26 -11.77 -4.80
CA GLN A 105 -2.54 -11.51 -4.12
C GLN A 105 -3.78 -12.11 -4.82
N ARG A 106 -3.67 -12.40 -6.13
CA ARG A 106 -4.80 -12.80 -7.00
C ARG A 106 -5.95 -11.77 -6.97
N GLY A 107 -7.15 -12.22 -7.31
CA GLY A 107 -8.39 -11.45 -7.34
C GLY A 107 -8.97 -11.04 -5.97
N CYS A 108 -8.18 -11.06 -4.89
CA CYS A 108 -8.72 -10.99 -3.52
C CYS A 108 -8.87 -9.55 -2.97
N GLY A 109 -8.21 -8.56 -3.58
CA GLY A 109 -8.14 -7.21 -3.02
C GLY A 109 -7.33 -7.11 -1.71
N ALA A 110 -6.39 -8.04 -1.47
CA ALA A 110 -5.63 -8.15 -0.23
C ALA A 110 -4.31 -7.35 -0.22
N CYS A 111 -4.13 -6.38 -1.11
CA CYS A 111 -2.87 -5.62 -1.26
C CYS A 111 -2.38 -5.00 0.05
N TYR A 112 -3.30 -4.52 0.91
CA TYR A 112 -2.98 -3.97 2.22
C TYR A 112 -2.30 -5.00 3.15
N ALA A 113 -2.76 -6.25 3.14
CA ALA A 113 -2.23 -7.30 4.00
C ALA A 113 -0.82 -7.71 3.55
N PHE A 114 -0.60 -7.79 2.24
CA PHE A 114 0.72 -8.09 1.67
C PHE A 114 1.73 -6.96 1.95
N ALA A 115 1.30 -5.69 1.88
CA ALA A 115 2.15 -4.56 2.24
C ALA A 115 2.58 -4.59 3.72
N VAL A 116 1.66 -4.93 4.63
CA VAL A 116 1.97 -5.06 6.06
C VAL A 116 2.88 -6.28 6.32
N ALA A 117 2.57 -7.43 5.73
CA ALA A 117 3.37 -8.64 5.90
C ALA A 117 4.82 -8.43 5.44
N ALA A 118 5.03 -7.87 4.24
CA ALA A 118 6.35 -7.59 3.70
C ALA A 118 7.18 -6.59 4.55
N GLN A 119 6.53 -5.82 5.41
CA GLN A 119 7.20 -4.89 6.33
C GLN A 119 7.60 -5.56 7.67
N VAL A 120 6.90 -6.64 8.06
CA VAL A 120 7.08 -7.36 9.32
C VAL A 120 8.03 -8.56 9.17
N GLU A 121 8.04 -9.21 8.01
CA GLU A 121 8.96 -10.30 7.65
C GLU A 121 10.44 -9.91 7.78
#